data_AF-A0A971NJ05-F1
#
_entry.id   AF-A0A971NJ05-F1
#
_cell.length_a   1.000
_cell.length_b   1.000
_cell.length_c   1.000
_cell.angle_alpha   90.00
_cell.angle_beta   90.00
_cell.angle_gamma   90.00
#
_symmetry.space_group_name_H-M   'P 1'
#
loop_
_entity.id
_entity.type
_entity.pdbx_description
1 polymer ?
#
loop_
_entity_poly.entity_id
_entity_poly.type
_entity_poly.pdbx_seq_one_letter_code
_entity_poly.pdbx_strand_id
1 'polypeptide(L)' 'MDDKKTIFSGIQPSGELTLGSYLGAIKNWVELCDSYNCYYCIVDM' A
#
# COMPACT_ATOMS: atom_id res chain seq x y z
N MET A 1 -17.36 -1.99 -17.32
CA MET A 1 -16.92 -1.58 -15.98
C MET A 1 -15.84 -2.56 -15.59
N ASP A 2 -14.59 -2.14 -15.67
CA ASP A 2 -13.44 -3.01 -15.41
C ASP A 2 -13.52 -3.58 -13.98
N ASP A 3 -13.58 -4.92 -13.87
CA ASP A 3 -13.57 -5.70 -12.62
C ASP A 3 -12.18 -5.65 -11.94
N LYS A 4 -11.66 -4.43 -11.70
CA LYS A 4 -10.42 -4.25 -10.95
C LYS A 4 -10.68 -4.65 -9.50
N LYS A 5 -9.99 -5.71 -9.06
CA LYS A 5 -10.03 -6.18 -7.68
C LYS A 5 -9.58 -5.06 -6.73
N THR A 6 -10.18 -5.01 -5.56
CA THR A 6 -9.87 -4.00 -4.54
C THR A 6 -8.77 -4.49 -3.60
N ILE A 7 -7.78 -3.64 -3.36
CA ILE A 7 -6.70 -3.87 -2.39
C ILE A 7 -6.80 -2.79 -1.31
N PHE A 8 -6.80 -3.19 -0.06
CA PHE A 8 -6.72 -2.29 1.10
C PHE A 8 -5.43 -2.56 1.85
N SER A 9 -4.65 -1.52 2.12
CA SER A 9 -3.34 -1.60 2.78
C SER A 9 -3.29 -0.60 3.94
N GLY A 10 -3.05 -1.12 5.15
CA GLY A 10 -2.82 -0.30 6.34
C GLY A 10 -1.33 -0.17 6.64
N ILE A 11 -0.83 1.05 6.88
CA ILE A 11 0.52 1.30 7.37
C ILE A 11 0.47 1.91 8.77
N GLN A 12 1.17 1.27 9.72
CA GLN A 12 1.34 1.84 11.05
C GLN A 12 2.38 2.97 10.98
N PRO A 13 2.09 4.18 11.49
CA PRO A 13 3.05 5.29 11.55
C PRO A 13 3.98 5.10 12.76
N SER A 14 4.68 3.97 12.85
CA SER A 14 5.59 3.65 13.97
C SER A 14 6.92 4.43 13.94
N GLY A 15 7.10 5.34 12.97
CA GLY A 15 8.28 6.21 12.86
C GLY A 15 9.50 5.59 12.18
N GLU A 16 9.62 4.26 12.15
CA GLU A 16 10.73 3.56 11.50
C GLU A 16 10.35 3.00 10.11
N LEU A 17 10.22 3.89 9.13
CA LEU A 17 10.16 3.45 7.73
C LEU A 17 11.56 3.04 7.27
N THR A 18 11.86 1.75 7.33
CA THR A 18 13.14 1.22 6.85
C THR A 18 13.20 1.23 5.32
N LEU A 19 14.42 1.29 4.76
CA LEU A 19 14.64 1.13 3.32
C LEU A 19 14.05 -0.18 2.79
N GLY A 20 14.09 -1.24 3.60
CA GLY A 20 13.47 -2.54 3.28
C GLY A 20 11.95 -2.45 3.16
N SER A 21 11.28 -1.75 4.09
CA SER A 21 9.83 -1.54 4.05
C SER A 21 9.40 -0.69 2.85
N TYR A 22 10.19 0.32 2.50
CA TYR A 22 9.95 1.16 1.32
C TYR A 22 10.11 0.37 0.00
N LEU A 23 11.23 -0.35 -0.15
CA LEU A 23 11.51 -1.13 -1.36
C LEU A 23 10.59 -2.35 -1.50
N GLY A 24 10.19 -2.96 -0.39
CA GLY A 24 9.41 -4.19 -0.36
C GLY A 24 7.89 -3.99 -0.40
N ALA A 25 7.35 -2.99 0.30
CA ALA A 25 5.91 -2.74 0.35
C ALA A 25 5.52 -1.55 -0.54
N ILE A 26 6.12 -0.37 -0.29
CA ILE A 26 5.69 0.88 -0.93
C ILE A 26 5.96 0.86 -2.45
N LYS A 27 7.09 0.32 -2.91
CA LYS A 27 7.35 0.20 -4.35
C LYS A 27 6.34 -0.72 -5.05
N ASN A 28 6.00 -1.85 -4.44
CA ASN A 28 5.00 -2.78 -4.96
C ASN A 28 3.60 -2.16 -4.99
N TRP A 29 3.27 -1.29 -4.03
CA TRP A 29 1.99 -0.59 -3.98
C TRP A 29 1.76 0.29 -5.21
N VAL A 30 2.80 0.96 -5.71
CA VAL A 30 2.71 1.80 -6.90
C VAL A 30 2.37 0.98 -8.15
N GLU A 31 3.03 -0.16 -8.35
CA GLU A 31 2.77 -1.05 -9.50
C GLU A 31 1.37 -1.68 -9.44
N LEU A 32 0.82 -1.91 -8.24
CA LEU A 32 -0.51 -2.49 -8.06
C LEU A 32 -1.64 -1.51 -8.37
N CYS A 33 -1.44 -0.19 -8.23
CA CYS A 33 -2.45 0.82 -8.57
C CYS A 33 -2.89 0.80 -10.04
N ASP A 34 -2.03 0.37 -10.95
CA ASP A 34 -2.37 0.28 -12.37
C ASP A 34 -3.38 -0.83 -12.63
N SER A 35 -3.34 -1.92 -11.86
CA SER A 35 -4.14 -3.12 -12.05
C SER A 35 -5.30 -3.29 -11.06
N TYR A 36 -5.25 -2.61 -9.91
CA TYR A 36 -6.18 -2.78 -8.78
C TYR A 36 -6.72 -1.42 -8.29
N ASN A 37 -7.87 -1.47 -7.62
CA ASN A 37 -8.38 -0.34 -6.85
C ASN A 37 -7.69 -0.33 -5.48
N CYS A 38 -6.67 0.51 -5.31
CA CYS A 38 -5.86 0.57 -4.09
C CYS A 38 -6.38 1.62 -3.10
N TYR A 39 -6.52 1.23 -1.84
CA TYR A 39 -6.85 2.09 -0.71
C TYR A 39 -5.78 1.97 0.37
N TYR A 40 -5.18 3.09 0.77
CA TYR A 40 -4.14 3.14 1.81
C TYR A 40 -4.67 3.83 3.07
N CYS A 41 -4.47 3.21 4.23
CA CYS A 41 -4.88 3.71 5.53
C CYS A 41 -3.66 3.86 6.44
N ILE A 42 -3.54 5.01 7.13
CA ILE A 42 -2.56 5.17 8.19
C ILE A 42 -3.23 4.72 9.49
N VAL A 43 -2.76 3.61 10.06
CA VAL A 43 -3.39 2.96 11.22
C VAL A 43 -2.74 3.52 12.49
N ASP A 44 -3.46 4.41 13.18
CA ASP A 44 -3.02 5.12 14.39
C ASP A 44 -3.41 4.43 15.72
N MET A 45 -4.05 3.25 15.67
CA MET A 45 -4.46 2.47 16.85
C MET A 45 -3.66 1.18 17.01
#